data_AF-A0A3B5AVY9-F1
#
_entry.id   AF-A0A3B5AVY9-F1
#
_cell.length_a   1.000
_cell.length_b   1.000
_cell.length_c   1.000
_cell.angle_alpha   90.00
_cell.angle_beta   90.00
_cell.angle_gamma   90.00
#
_symmetry.space_group_name_H-M   'P 1'
#
loop_
_entity.id
_entity.type
_entity.pdbx_description
1 polymer ?
#
loop_
_entity_poly.entity_id
_entity_poly.type
_entity_poly.pdbx_seq_one_letter_code
_entity_poly.pdbx_strand_id
1 'polypeptide(L)'
;MVNDAERFADEDKKLKERIDARNELESYAYSLKNQIGDKEKLGGKLSDDDKEAIEKAVEEKIEWMESHQDADLEEFQAKKKELEEVVQPIISKLYGSAGGPPPEGLFIESGHCTSGKTLK
;
A
#
# COMPACT_ATOMS: atom_id res chain seq x y z
N MET A 1 -21.58 -31.71 14.87
CA MET A 1 -21.73 -31.28 13.45
C MET A 1 -21.83 -29.76 13.28
N VAL A 2 -22.24 -28.98 14.30
CA VAL A 2 -22.17 -27.50 14.24
C VAL A 2 -20.73 -26.98 14.44
N ASN A 3 -19.97 -27.66 15.30
CA ASN A 3 -18.59 -27.28 15.64
C ASN A 3 -17.58 -27.45 14.49
N ASP A 4 -17.82 -28.38 13.55
CA ASP A 4 -17.01 -28.51 12.34
C ASP A 4 -17.27 -27.35 11.37
N ALA A 5 -18.55 -27.00 11.14
CA ALA A 5 -18.92 -25.96 10.19
C ALA A 5 -18.37 -24.57 10.57
N GLU A 6 -18.37 -24.23 11.85
CA GLU A 6 -17.78 -22.96 12.34
C GLU A 6 -16.25 -22.96 12.21
N ARG A 7 -15.60 -24.11 12.46
CA ARG A 7 -14.15 -24.23 12.36
C ARG A 7 -13.65 -24.14 10.91
N PHE A 8 -14.38 -24.70 9.95
CA PHE A 8 -14.07 -24.51 8.52
C PHE A 8 -14.27 -23.06 8.09
N ALA A 9 -15.33 -22.39 8.56
CA ALA A 9 -15.59 -20.99 8.22
C ALA A 9 -14.47 -20.04 8.69
N ASP A 10 -13.92 -20.24 9.88
CA ASP A 10 -12.81 -19.43 10.41
C ASP A 10 -11.50 -19.66 9.64
N GLU A 11 -11.18 -20.91 9.30
CA GLU A 11 -9.97 -21.26 8.55
C GLU A 11 -10.04 -20.76 7.09
N ASP A 12 -11.19 -20.90 6.42
CA ASP A 12 -11.44 -20.33 5.09
C ASP A 12 -11.32 -18.79 5.10
N LYS A 13 -11.82 -18.15 6.16
CA LYS A 13 -11.75 -16.69 6.30
C LYS A 13 -10.30 -16.21 6.45
N LYS A 14 -9.51 -16.84 7.33
CA LYS A 14 -8.09 -16.49 7.50
C LYS A 14 -7.30 -16.67 6.21
N LEU A 15 -7.56 -17.76 5.48
CA LEU A 15 -6.88 -18.02 4.22
C LEU A 15 -7.20 -16.95 3.18
N LYS A 16 -8.48 -16.56 3.11
CA LYS A 16 -8.92 -15.46 2.24
C LYS A 16 -8.28 -14.14 2.63
N GLU A 17 -8.33 -13.76 3.90
CA GLU A 17 -7.72 -12.51 4.40
C GLU A 17 -6.22 -12.46 4.12
N ARG A 18 -5.50 -13.59 4.30
CA ARG A 18 -4.08 -13.71 3.95
C ARG A 18 -3.82 -13.45 2.46
N ILE A 19 -4.63 -14.06 1.58
CA ILE A 19 -4.52 -13.88 0.13
C ILE A 19 -4.81 -12.43 -0.26
N ASP A 20 -5.89 -11.83 0.28
CA ASP A 20 -6.24 -10.43 0.06
C ASP A 20 -5.09 -9.50 0.50
N ALA A 21 -4.53 -9.70 1.70
CA ALA A 21 -3.42 -8.88 2.19
C ALA A 21 -2.14 -9.00 1.34
N ARG A 22 -1.81 -10.22 0.86
CA ARG A 22 -0.71 -10.42 -0.08
C ARG A 22 -0.96 -9.68 -1.39
N ASN A 23 -2.16 -9.80 -1.95
CA ASN A 23 -2.54 -9.11 -3.19
C ASN A 23 -2.53 -7.60 -3.03
N GLU A 24 -2.93 -7.07 -1.87
CA GLU A 24 -2.85 -5.65 -1.56
C GLU A 24 -1.40 -5.15 -1.53
N LEU A 25 -0.49 -5.86 -0.86
CA LEU A 25 0.93 -5.50 -0.81
C LEU A 25 1.55 -5.54 -2.21
N GLU A 26 1.29 -6.61 -2.97
CA GLU A 26 1.77 -6.80 -4.34
C GLU A 26 1.25 -5.71 -5.28
N SER A 27 -0.06 -5.46 -5.26
CA SER A 27 -0.70 -4.40 -6.06
C SER A 27 -0.14 -3.02 -5.71
N TYR A 28 0.05 -2.72 -4.42
CA TYR A 28 0.61 -1.45 -3.97
C TYR A 28 2.07 -1.27 -4.43
N ALA A 29 2.90 -2.30 -4.24
CA ALA A 29 4.29 -2.32 -4.66
C ALA A 29 4.45 -2.07 -6.17
N TYR A 30 3.68 -2.79 -7.01
CA TYR A 30 3.72 -2.60 -8.46
C TYR A 30 3.14 -1.26 -8.91
N SER A 31 2.05 -0.80 -8.26
CA SER A 31 1.48 0.53 -8.53
C SER A 31 2.51 1.63 -8.29
N LEU A 32 3.25 1.56 -7.17
CA LEU A 32 4.34 2.49 -6.88
C LEU A 32 5.46 2.41 -7.91
N LYS A 33 5.95 1.20 -8.23
CA LYS A 33 6.99 1.00 -9.26
C LYS A 33 6.61 1.64 -10.59
N ASN A 34 5.35 1.48 -11.00
CA ASN A 34 4.83 2.12 -12.20
C ASN A 34 4.75 3.65 -12.08
N GLN A 35 4.30 4.18 -10.95
CA GLN A 35 4.19 5.63 -10.73
C GLN A 35 5.55 6.34 -10.68
N ILE A 36 6.58 5.72 -10.08
CA ILE A 36 7.94 6.28 -10.01
C ILE A 36 8.70 6.15 -11.34
N GLY A 37 8.40 5.13 -12.14
CA GLY A 37 8.96 4.98 -13.49
C GLY A 37 8.32 5.93 -14.52
N ASP A 38 7.11 6.42 -14.23
CA ASP A 38 6.36 7.32 -15.09
C ASP A 38 6.72 8.79 -14.80
N LYS A 39 7.38 9.42 -15.79
CA LYS A 39 7.81 10.83 -15.71
C LYS A 39 6.63 11.82 -15.64
N GLU A 40 5.45 11.44 -16.11
CA GLU A 40 4.26 12.30 -16.05
C GLU A 40 3.58 12.23 -14.67
N LYS A 41 3.89 11.20 -13.86
CA LYS A 41 3.32 10.97 -12.52
C LYS A 41 4.29 11.35 -11.41
N LEU A 42 4.73 10.38 -10.59
CA LEU A 42 5.65 10.62 -9.47
C LEU A 42 7.08 10.70 -9.96
N GLY A 43 7.45 9.96 -11.01
CA GLY A 43 8.80 9.93 -11.56
C GLY A 43 9.33 11.27 -12.07
N GLY A 44 8.48 12.20 -12.48
CA GLY A 44 8.90 13.55 -12.87
C GLY A 44 8.87 14.57 -11.73
N LYS A 45 8.28 14.19 -10.59
CA LYS A 45 8.04 15.07 -9.45
C LYS A 45 8.95 14.76 -8.25
N LEU A 46 9.42 13.52 -8.14
CA LEU A 46 10.33 13.06 -7.12
C LEU A 46 11.80 13.32 -7.50
N SER A 47 12.63 13.53 -6.49
CA SER A 47 14.08 13.54 -6.64
C SER A 47 14.59 12.13 -6.97
N ASP A 48 15.77 12.01 -7.58
CA ASP A 48 16.34 10.69 -7.90
C ASP A 48 16.65 9.89 -6.61
N ASP A 49 17.05 10.55 -5.52
CA ASP A 49 17.21 9.93 -4.20
C ASP A 49 15.88 9.35 -3.66
N ASP A 50 14.78 10.09 -3.76
CA ASP A 50 13.47 9.62 -3.30
C ASP A 50 12.96 8.45 -4.15
N LYS A 51 13.20 8.48 -5.47
CA LYS A 51 12.85 7.37 -6.36
C LYS A 51 13.62 6.11 -6.02
N GLU A 52 14.93 6.22 -5.84
CA GLU A 52 15.78 5.07 -5.50
C GLU A 52 15.38 4.47 -4.15
N ALA A 53 15.02 5.31 -3.16
CA ALA A 53 14.52 4.85 -1.87
C ALA A 53 13.20 4.06 -2.00
N ILE A 54 12.24 4.53 -2.80
CA ILE A 54 10.97 3.82 -3.03
C ILE A 54 11.21 2.55 -3.83
N GLU A 55 12.00 2.61 -4.90
CA GLU A 55 12.30 1.47 -5.76
C GLU A 55 12.93 0.34 -4.94
N LYS A 56 13.96 0.66 -4.15
CA LYS A 56 14.61 -0.29 -3.26
C LYS A 56 13.63 -0.88 -2.23
N ALA A 57 12.83 -0.04 -1.57
CA ALA A 57 11.86 -0.53 -0.59
C ALA A 57 10.82 -1.46 -1.23
N VAL A 58 10.34 -1.13 -2.44
CA VAL A 58 9.42 -1.96 -3.22
C VAL A 58 10.05 -3.29 -3.59
N GLU A 59 11.28 -3.29 -4.12
CA GLU A 59 11.99 -4.50 -4.50
C GLU A 59 12.27 -5.41 -3.30
N GLU A 60 12.71 -4.85 -2.17
CA GLU A 60 12.89 -5.58 -0.91
C GLU A 60 11.58 -6.24 -0.44
N LYS A 61 10.42 -5.58 -0.58
CA LYS A 61 9.12 -6.19 -0.22
C LYS A 61 8.70 -7.28 -1.22
N ILE A 62 8.95 -7.10 -2.51
CA ILE A 62 8.65 -8.12 -3.53
C ILE A 62 9.49 -9.38 -3.28
N GLU A 63 10.80 -9.25 -3.10
CA GLU A 63 11.68 -10.38 -2.78
C GLU A 63 11.28 -11.07 -1.47
N TRP A 64 10.87 -10.28 -0.46
CA TRP A 64 10.35 -10.83 0.79
C TRP A 64 9.07 -11.65 0.56
N MET A 65 8.11 -11.15 -0.23
CA MET A 65 6.88 -11.89 -0.56
C MET A 65 7.15 -13.17 -1.35
N GLU A 66 8.12 -13.16 -2.26
CA GLU A 66 8.50 -14.35 -3.05
C GLU A 66 9.15 -15.44 -2.18
N SER A 67 9.88 -15.04 -1.15
CA SER A 67 10.51 -15.94 -0.17
C SER A 67 9.60 -16.34 0.99
N HIS A 68 8.58 -15.55 1.31
CA HIS A 68 7.64 -15.76 2.42
C HIS A 68 6.19 -15.88 1.92
N GLN A 69 5.96 -16.75 0.93
CA GLN A 69 4.63 -16.96 0.32
C GLN A 69 3.58 -17.48 1.31
N ASP A 70 4.04 -18.13 2.38
CA ASP A 70 3.20 -18.68 3.46
C ASP A 70 3.16 -17.83 4.73
N ALA A 71 3.64 -16.58 4.66
CA ALA A 71 3.56 -15.64 5.78
C ALA A 71 2.13 -15.43 6.28
N ASP A 72 2.00 -15.05 7.54
CA ASP A 72 0.71 -14.77 8.14
C ASP A 72 0.12 -13.44 7.65
N LEU A 73 -1.20 -13.29 7.81
CA LEU A 73 -1.92 -12.05 7.51
C LEU A 73 -1.25 -10.82 8.12
N GLU A 74 -0.89 -10.92 9.41
CA GLU A 74 -0.28 -9.83 10.17
C GLU A 74 1.08 -9.43 9.59
N GLU A 75 1.85 -10.39 9.06
CA GLU A 75 3.15 -10.11 8.44
C GLU A 75 2.99 -9.36 7.11
N PHE A 76 2.05 -9.78 6.25
CA PHE A 76 1.75 -9.06 5.01
C PHE A 76 1.28 -7.63 5.29
N GLN A 77 0.41 -7.45 6.29
CA GLN A 77 -0.05 -6.12 6.70
C GLN A 77 1.08 -5.27 7.29
N ALA A 78 1.96 -5.86 8.10
CA ALA A 78 3.13 -5.17 8.63
C ALA A 78 4.07 -4.72 7.51
N LYS A 79 4.35 -5.59 6.52
CA LYS A 79 5.21 -5.28 5.37
C LYS A 79 4.63 -4.17 4.49
N LYS A 80 3.30 -4.16 4.31
CA LYS A 80 2.58 -3.06 3.65
C LYS A 80 2.77 -1.75 4.41
N LYS A 81 2.57 -1.77 5.72
CA LYS A 81 2.75 -0.57 6.55
C LYS A 81 4.18 -0.05 6.52
N GLU A 82 5.18 -0.93 6.58
CA GLU A 82 6.60 -0.54 6.44
C GLU A 82 6.87 0.15 5.09
N LEU A 83 6.27 -0.34 4.00
CA LEU A 83 6.39 0.30 2.68
C LEU A 83 5.68 1.66 2.66
N GLU A 84 4.49 1.75 3.25
CA GLU A 84 3.77 3.02 3.40
C GLU A 84 4.58 4.02 4.24
N GLU A 85 5.21 3.64 5.34
CA GLU A 85 6.00 4.56 6.17
C GLU A 85 7.17 5.21 5.44
N VAL A 86 7.72 4.56 4.41
CA VAL A 86 8.74 5.14 3.52
C VAL A 86 8.10 6.07 2.49
N VAL A 87 6.99 5.64 1.89
CA VAL A 87 6.36 6.31 0.75
C VAL A 87 5.53 7.54 1.19
N GLN A 88 4.81 7.44 2.30
CA GLN A 88 3.96 8.47 2.89
C GLN A 88 4.66 9.82 3.08
N PRO A 89 5.84 9.92 3.71
CA PRO A 89 6.51 11.20 3.89
C PRO A 89 7.00 11.79 2.57
N ILE A 90 7.41 10.96 1.60
CA ILE A 90 7.85 11.42 0.27
C ILE A 90 6.68 12.03 -0.49
N ILE A 91 5.56 11.32 -0.52
CA ILE A 91 4.31 11.76 -1.15
C ILE A 91 3.74 12.98 -0.43
N SER A 92 3.75 13.01 0.90
CA SER A 92 3.28 14.15 1.69
C SER A 92 4.12 15.41 1.43
N LYS A 93 5.45 15.29 1.31
CA LYS A 93 6.31 16.40 0.89
C LYS A 93 5.94 16.90 -0.49
N LEU A 94 5.64 16.00 -1.42
CA LEU A 94 5.25 16.35 -2.78
C LEU A 94 3.92 17.11 -2.82
N TYR A 95 2.88 16.60 -2.16
CA TYR A 95 1.55 17.23 -2.15
C TYR A 95 1.49 18.48 -1.26
N GLY A 96 2.19 18.48 -0.14
CA GLY A 96 2.32 19.65 0.74
C GLY A 96 3.08 20.81 0.09
N SER A 97 4.02 20.51 -0.82
CA SER A 97 4.72 21.51 -1.62
C SER A 97 3.94 21.92 -2.89
N ALA A 98 3.12 21.01 -3.44
CA ALA A 98 2.42 21.24 -4.71
C ALA A 98 0.99 21.80 -4.58
N GLY A 99 0.36 21.81 -3.40
CA GLY A 99 -1.01 22.33 -3.22
C GLY A 99 -2.07 21.67 -4.11
N GLY A 100 -1.77 20.50 -4.68
CA GLY A 100 -2.63 19.76 -5.60
C GLY A 100 -3.33 18.59 -4.90
N PRO A 101 -4.51 18.17 -5.36
CA PRO A 101 -5.18 16.98 -4.84
C PRO A 101 -4.31 15.72 -5.07
N PRO A 102 -4.33 14.73 -4.16
CA PRO A 102 -3.61 13.47 -4.31
C PRO A 102 -4.02 12.75 -5.61
N PRO A 103 -3.13 11.95 -6.20
CA PRO A 103 -3.41 11.28 -7.46
C PRO A 103 -4.45 10.19 -7.18
N GLU A 104 -5.50 10.14 -8.00
CA GLU A 104 -6.48 9.04 -7.96
C GLU A 104 -5.74 7.70 -8.05
N GLY A 105 -5.81 6.91 -6.97
CA GLY A 105 -5.11 5.63 -6.85
C GLY A 105 -4.12 5.52 -5.68
N LEU A 106 -3.83 6.62 -4.99
CA LEU A 106 -3.08 6.61 -3.72
C LEU A 106 -3.98 7.10 -2.57
N PHE A 107 -5.14 6.46 -2.42
CA PHE A 107 -5.98 6.67 -1.25
C PHE A 107 -5.38 5.89 -0.09
N ILE A 108 -4.53 6.57 0.67
CA ILE A 108 -4.34 6.31 2.09
C ILE A 108 -5.68 6.51 2.77
N GLU A 109 -6.36 5.41 3.06
CA GLU A 109 -7.53 5.38 3.90
C GLU A 109 -7.09 5.59 5.36
N SER A 110 -6.63 6.80 5.67
CA SER A 110 -6.48 7.28 7.02
C SER A 110 -7.45 8.44 7.21
N GLY A 111 -8.69 8.06 7.53
CA GLY A 111 -9.70 8.89 8.21
C GLY A 111 -9.69 10.39 7.90
N HIS A 112 -10.25 10.78 6.75
CA HIS A 112 -10.69 12.15 6.55
C HIS A 112 -12.21 12.21 6.73
N CYS A 113 -12.64 12.52 7.95
CA CYS A 113 -13.94 13.13 8.18
C CYS A 113 -13.93 14.50 7.48
N THR A 114 -14.46 14.57 6.25
CA THR A 114 -14.68 15.85 5.53
C THR A 114 -15.86 16.57 6.19
N SER A 115 -15.61 17.18 7.34
CA SER A 115 -16.48 18.23 7.85
C SER A 115 -16.13 19.54 7.14
N GLY A 116 -17.09 20.13 6.43
CA GLY A 116 -16.95 21.46 5.81
C GLY A 116 -17.69 21.52 4.47
N LYS A 117 -19.01 21.70 4.46
CA LYS A 117 -19.67 23.02 4.45
C LYS A 117 -19.31 23.88 3.23
N THR A 118 -20.15 23.78 2.20
CA THR A 118 -20.67 24.93 1.43
C THR A 118 -21.87 24.46 0.63
N LEU A 119 -23.06 24.56 1.24
CA LEU A 119 -24.31 24.63 0.50
C LEU A 119 -24.68 26.11 0.44
N LYS A 120 -24.83 26.60 -0.77
CA LYS A 120 -25.31 27.94 -1.10
C LYS A 120 -26.84 27.97 -1.03
#